data_AF-A0A5N6WUD9-F1
#
_entry.id   AF-A0A5N6WUD9-F1
#
_cell.length_a   1.000
_cell.length_b   1.000
_cell.length_c   1.000
_cell.angle_alpha   90.00
_cell.angle_beta   90.00
_cell.angle_gamma   90.00
#
_symmetry.space_group_name_H-M   'P 1'
#
loop_
_entity.id
_entity.type
_entity.pdbx_description
1 polymer ?
#
loop_
_entity_poly.entity_id
_entity_poly.type
_entity_poly.pdbx_seq_one_letter_code
_entity_poly.pdbx_strand_id
1 'polypeptide(L)'
;MLAGISSHRQWWYKTGPILLKLMTSSNYSIEQQHQYLEFYASVSIPFLGSYPQVVRSSLTRSGLPMEFSANYQQHGKQPTDRDMAKEFLSTLSELEVKGFDSRLWDTVSQSIHLDATEKAILQEIKINDTFLRAQTLFGIDFVGDGAISVKAYVFPWLKCKISGQSSRELLANTVQGLQRQVDCSEVFSMVDCYLQETNSYNLYTFFSWDCIKPSDSRLKLYMCSASMMRAKLEDAWSLGSQLLGPPVMRSEDPSPLTKIYLPVHGENDLKIATGVAHFMEEIGMVNTGKTYLDTIQTYFPGYDLEQTDRLTSWISFVFTEITGLYLSIHYHSSTDNPWAAEEKQQPSLGEL
;
A
#
# COMPACT_ATOMS: atom_id res chain seq x y z
N MET A 1 -0.85 -1.55 -42.06
CA MET A 1 -0.47 -1.51 -40.63
C MET A 1 -1.74 -1.43 -39.82
N LEU A 2 -1.89 -2.23 -38.77
CA LEU A 2 -2.93 -1.99 -37.77
C LEU A 2 -2.53 -0.75 -36.96
N ALA A 3 -3.48 0.14 -36.67
CA ALA A 3 -3.22 1.25 -35.77
C ALA A 3 -2.92 0.69 -34.37
N GLY A 4 -1.81 1.11 -33.77
CA GLY A 4 -1.39 0.62 -32.46
C GLY A 4 -2.46 0.91 -31.40
N ILE A 5 -2.82 -0.10 -30.61
CA ILE A 5 -3.68 0.09 -29.44
C ILE A 5 -2.94 1.01 -28.47
N SER A 6 -3.55 2.14 -28.08
CA SER A 6 -2.93 3.10 -27.16
C SER A 6 -2.59 2.43 -25.82
N SER A 7 -1.49 2.87 -25.18
CA SER A 7 -1.02 2.26 -23.94
C SER A 7 -2.09 2.25 -22.84
N HIS A 8 -2.95 3.29 -22.74
CA HIS A 8 -4.07 3.31 -21.81
C HIS A 8 -5.06 2.16 -22.05
N ARG A 9 -5.37 1.86 -23.32
CA ARG A 9 -6.26 0.76 -23.70
C ARG A 9 -5.59 -0.61 -23.54
N GLN A 10 -4.26 -0.69 -23.66
CA GLN A 10 -3.50 -1.90 -23.32
C GLN A 10 -3.50 -2.15 -21.80
N TRP A 11 -3.22 -1.14 -20.98
CA TRP A 11 -3.37 -1.19 -19.51
C TRP A 11 -4.76 -1.69 -19.12
N TRP A 12 -5.82 -1.05 -19.64
CA TRP A 12 -7.21 -1.44 -19.40
C TRP A 12 -7.46 -2.93 -19.65
N TYR A 13 -7.04 -3.46 -20.81
CA TYR A 13 -7.20 -4.89 -21.12
C TYR A 13 -6.40 -5.82 -20.21
N LYS A 14 -5.30 -5.34 -19.60
CA LYS A 14 -4.41 -6.15 -18.79
C LYS A 14 -4.75 -6.17 -17.30
N THR A 15 -5.37 -5.10 -16.78
CA THR A 15 -5.67 -4.91 -15.35
C THR A 15 -7.16 -4.83 -15.03
N GLY A 16 -7.97 -4.18 -15.88
CA GLY A 16 -9.41 -3.96 -15.67
C GLY A 16 -10.23 -5.22 -15.41
N PRO A 17 -10.01 -6.33 -16.16
CA PRO A 17 -10.68 -7.62 -15.90
C PRO A 17 -10.34 -8.27 -14.56
N ILE A 18 -9.24 -7.89 -13.89
CA ILE A 18 -8.90 -8.35 -12.54
C ILE A 18 -9.67 -7.48 -11.52
N LEU A 19 -9.64 -6.16 -11.70
CA LEU A 19 -10.35 -5.20 -10.83
C LEU A 19 -11.86 -5.46 -10.78
N LEU A 20 -12.48 -5.73 -11.92
CA LEU A 20 -13.90 -6.10 -12.02
C LEU A 20 -14.24 -7.32 -11.14
N LYS A 21 -13.38 -8.34 -11.13
CA LYS A 21 -13.63 -9.59 -10.38
C LYS A 21 -13.38 -9.42 -8.89
N LEU A 22 -12.37 -8.64 -8.51
CA LEU A 22 -12.17 -8.21 -7.12
C LEU A 22 -13.45 -7.53 -6.60
N MET A 23 -13.98 -6.54 -7.32
CA MET A 23 -15.22 -5.85 -6.92
C MET A 23 -16.46 -6.77 -6.95
N THR A 24 -16.55 -7.68 -7.93
CA THR A 24 -17.63 -8.68 -8.00
C THR A 24 -17.62 -9.59 -6.76
N SER A 25 -16.45 -10.12 -6.38
CA SER A 25 -16.30 -11.00 -5.21
C SER A 25 -16.49 -10.28 -3.88
N SER A 26 -16.17 -8.99 -3.83
CA SER A 26 -16.45 -8.09 -2.70
C SER A 26 -17.90 -7.59 -2.66
N ASN A 27 -18.78 -8.06 -3.55
CA ASN A 27 -20.22 -7.75 -3.59
C ASN A 27 -20.57 -6.27 -3.83
N TYR A 28 -19.72 -5.53 -4.54
CA TYR A 28 -20.09 -4.19 -5.04
C TYR A 28 -21.24 -4.29 -6.05
N SER A 29 -22.15 -3.32 -6.06
CA SER A 29 -23.26 -3.29 -7.02
C SER A 29 -22.75 -3.08 -8.46
N ILE A 30 -23.59 -3.36 -9.47
CA ILE A 30 -23.19 -3.16 -10.88
C ILE A 30 -22.89 -1.67 -11.14
N GLU A 31 -23.67 -0.78 -10.54
CA GLU A 31 -23.52 0.67 -10.62
C GLU A 31 -22.17 1.11 -10.01
N GLN A 32 -21.82 0.57 -8.84
CA GLN A 32 -20.53 0.81 -8.19
C GLN A 32 -19.36 0.25 -9.02
N GLN A 33 -19.49 -0.97 -9.54
CA GLN A 33 -18.47 -1.56 -10.42
C GLN A 33 -18.24 -0.69 -11.66
N HIS A 34 -19.31 -0.17 -12.28
CA HIS A 34 -19.21 0.76 -13.40
C HIS A 34 -18.54 2.09 -13.00
N GLN A 35 -18.98 2.73 -11.91
CA GLN A 35 -18.39 3.97 -11.39
C GLN A 35 -16.88 3.83 -11.14
N TYR A 36 -16.46 2.76 -10.47
CA TYR A 36 -15.06 2.53 -10.12
C TYR A 36 -14.19 2.08 -11.29
N LEU A 37 -14.74 1.35 -12.27
CA LEU A 37 -14.05 1.07 -13.51
C LEU A 37 -13.88 2.32 -14.39
N GLU A 38 -14.87 3.20 -14.44
CA GLU A 38 -14.79 4.48 -15.14
C GLU A 38 -13.76 5.41 -14.48
N PHE A 39 -13.78 5.53 -13.16
CA PHE A 39 -12.76 6.24 -12.39
C PHE A 39 -11.35 5.66 -12.64
N TYR A 40 -11.19 4.33 -12.57
CA TYR A 40 -9.90 3.69 -12.83
C TYR A 40 -9.41 3.95 -14.28
N ALA A 41 -10.30 3.88 -15.27
CA ALA A 41 -9.96 4.09 -16.67
C ALA A 41 -9.66 5.55 -17.04
N SER A 42 -10.36 6.51 -16.44
CA SER A 42 -10.24 7.95 -16.73
C SER A 42 -9.21 8.66 -15.86
N VAL A 43 -9.07 8.28 -14.58
CA VAL A 43 -8.26 8.98 -13.59
C VAL A 43 -6.98 8.21 -13.23
N SER A 44 -7.02 6.86 -13.11
CA SER A 44 -5.83 6.09 -12.69
C SER A 44 -4.94 5.66 -13.86
N ILE A 45 -5.52 5.06 -14.91
CA ILE A 45 -4.77 4.49 -16.04
C ILE A 45 -3.81 5.50 -16.73
N PRO A 46 -4.15 6.79 -16.93
CA PRO A 46 -3.24 7.74 -17.58
C PRO A 46 -1.89 7.92 -16.86
N PHE A 47 -1.84 7.72 -15.54
CA PHE A 47 -0.61 7.87 -14.75
C PHE A 47 0.22 6.57 -14.66
N LEU A 48 -0.24 5.46 -15.22
CA LEU A 48 0.52 4.19 -15.26
C LEU A 48 1.65 4.19 -16.31
N GLY A 49 1.74 5.24 -17.14
CA GLY A 49 2.78 5.41 -18.16
C GLY A 49 2.61 4.51 -19.38
N SER A 50 3.70 4.28 -20.12
CA SER A 50 3.66 3.53 -21.37
C SER A 50 3.41 2.04 -21.17
N TYR A 51 2.78 1.43 -22.17
CA TYR A 51 2.66 0.00 -22.33
C TYR A 51 3.21 -0.41 -23.72
N PRO A 52 4.05 -1.45 -23.83
CA PRO A 52 4.69 -2.19 -22.73
C PRO A 52 5.51 -1.29 -21.78
N GLN A 53 5.72 -1.77 -20.56
CA GLN A 53 6.40 -1.01 -19.51
C GLN A 53 7.88 -0.81 -19.88
N VAL A 54 8.35 0.44 -19.84
CA VAL A 54 9.78 0.78 -20.03
C VAL A 54 10.48 1.17 -18.73
N VAL A 55 9.71 1.29 -17.64
CA VAL A 55 10.20 1.54 -16.28
C VAL A 55 9.71 0.40 -15.39
N ARG A 56 10.63 -0.25 -14.68
CA ARG A 56 10.32 -1.20 -13.62
C ARG A 56 10.01 -0.42 -12.34
N SER A 57 8.80 -0.54 -11.82
CA SER A 57 8.38 0.13 -10.58
C SER A 57 9.03 -0.50 -9.34
N SER A 58 9.08 0.30 -8.27
CA SER A 58 9.46 -0.12 -6.91
C SER A 58 8.26 -0.56 -6.06
N LEU A 59 7.02 -0.31 -6.51
CA LEU A 59 5.78 -0.62 -5.76
C LEU A 59 5.57 -2.12 -5.57
N THR A 60 5.81 -2.92 -6.62
CA THR A 60 5.57 -4.37 -6.61
C THR A 60 6.84 -5.13 -6.93
N ARG A 61 6.96 -6.36 -6.40
CA ARG A 61 8.08 -7.26 -6.71
C ARG A 61 8.17 -7.55 -8.22
N SER A 62 7.03 -7.71 -8.88
CA SER A 62 6.88 -7.85 -10.34
C SER A 62 7.08 -6.56 -11.16
N GLY A 63 7.49 -5.45 -10.55
CA GLY A 63 7.81 -4.20 -11.25
C GLY A 63 6.63 -3.46 -11.86
N LEU A 64 5.39 -3.86 -11.59
CA LEU A 64 4.17 -3.15 -12.00
C LEU A 64 4.06 -1.79 -11.28
N PRO A 65 3.62 -0.71 -11.96
CA PRO A 65 3.37 0.61 -11.36
C PRO A 65 2.09 0.68 -10.52
N MET A 66 1.34 -0.42 -10.37
CA MET A 66 0.12 -0.49 -9.58
C MET A 66 -0.06 -1.87 -8.94
N GLU A 67 -0.83 -1.91 -7.85
CA GLU A 67 -1.22 -3.12 -7.12
C GLU A 67 -2.67 -2.96 -6.63
N PHE A 68 -3.43 -4.06 -6.62
CA PHE A 68 -4.77 -4.17 -6.07
C PHE A 68 -4.73 -5.04 -4.81
N SER A 69 -5.56 -4.70 -3.84
CA SER A 69 -5.78 -5.52 -2.65
C SER A 69 -7.26 -5.64 -2.30
N ALA A 70 -7.62 -6.74 -1.65
CA ALA A 70 -8.94 -6.95 -1.07
C ALA A 70 -8.86 -6.90 0.46
N ASN A 71 -9.86 -6.26 1.08
CA ASN A 71 -9.94 -6.09 2.53
C ASN A 71 -11.08 -6.91 3.11
N TYR A 72 -10.73 -7.89 3.95
CA TYR A 72 -11.65 -8.81 4.62
C TYR A 72 -11.78 -8.40 6.08
N GLN A 73 -13.01 -8.26 6.58
CA GLN A 73 -13.29 -7.81 7.95
C GLN A 73 -14.13 -8.84 8.70
N GLN A 74 -13.70 -9.17 9.92
CA GLN A 74 -14.41 -10.09 10.80
C GLN A 74 -15.76 -9.54 11.28
N HIS A 75 -15.83 -8.22 11.55
CA HIS A 75 -17.06 -7.52 11.94
C HIS A 75 -17.30 -6.34 11.00
N GLY A 76 -18.00 -6.60 9.89
CA GLY A 76 -18.14 -5.65 8.78
C GLY A 76 -18.92 -4.38 9.14
N LYS A 77 -18.33 -3.22 8.82
CA LYS A 77 -19.05 -1.95 8.67
C LYS A 77 -18.42 -1.10 7.55
N GLN A 78 -19.23 -0.25 6.92
CA GLN A 78 -18.81 0.56 5.77
C GLN A 78 -17.74 1.62 6.16
N PRO A 79 -16.70 1.82 5.33
CA PRO A 79 -15.80 2.98 5.41
C PRO A 79 -16.46 4.29 4.88
N THR A 80 -15.67 5.36 4.77
CA THR A 80 -16.03 6.67 4.15
C THR A 80 -14.86 7.25 3.33
N ASP A 81 -15.10 8.32 2.56
CA ASP A 81 -14.16 9.14 1.74
C ASP A 81 -12.84 9.55 2.45
N ARG A 82 -11.80 10.17 1.85
CA ARG A 82 -11.68 11.11 0.68
C ARG A 82 -10.28 10.95 0.01
N ASP A 83 -9.81 11.75 -1.01
CA ASP A 83 -8.37 12.09 -1.38
C ASP A 83 -7.88 11.84 -2.87
N MET A 84 -6.64 12.06 -3.46
CA MET A 84 -5.40 12.96 -3.42
C MET A 84 -4.21 12.28 -4.24
N ALA A 85 -3.11 12.78 -4.88
CA ALA A 85 -2.41 14.03 -5.33
C ALA A 85 -1.47 13.76 -6.59
N LYS A 86 -0.82 14.66 -7.38
CA LYS A 86 -0.79 16.15 -7.46
C LYS A 86 -1.14 16.81 -8.82
N GLU A 87 -0.80 16.30 -10.00
CA GLU A 87 -1.69 16.57 -11.17
C GLU A 87 -3.03 15.86 -10.92
N PHE A 88 -2.91 14.62 -10.43
CA PHE A 88 -3.94 13.85 -9.75
C PHE A 88 -4.49 14.53 -8.45
N LEU A 89 -3.89 15.60 -7.86
CA LEU A 89 -4.61 16.48 -6.89
C LEU A 89 -5.69 17.24 -7.68
N SER A 90 -5.25 17.94 -8.74
CA SER A 90 -6.10 18.85 -9.50
C SER A 90 -7.29 18.09 -10.06
N THR A 91 -7.04 16.96 -10.73
CA THR A 91 -8.11 16.11 -11.27
C THR A 91 -9.08 15.64 -10.18
N LEU A 92 -8.61 15.18 -9.02
CA LEU A 92 -9.51 14.74 -7.94
C LEU A 92 -10.23 15.90 -7.24
N SER A 93 -9.73 17.13 -7.36
CA SER A 93 -10.34 18.35 -6.83
C SER A 93 -11.38 18.93 -7.80
N GLU A 94 -11.14 18.80 -9.10
CA GLU A 94 -12.05 19.15 -10.19
C GLU A 94 -13.23 18.15 -10.29
N LEU A 95 -13.01 16.89 -9.88
CA LEU A 95 -14.05 15.86 -9.76
C LEU A 95 -14.90 15.93 -8.48
N GLU A 96 -14.68 16.93 -7.62
CA GLU A 96 -15.38 17.12 -6.33
C GLU A 96 -15.48 15.84 -5.45
N VAL A 97 -14.47 14.96 -5.50
CA VAL A 97 -14.41 13.70 -4.70
C VAL A 97 -14.76 14.02 -3.25
N LYS A 98 -15.78 13.33 -2.68
CA LYS A 98 -16.64 13.83 -1.59
C LYS A 98 -15.91 14.13 -0.28
N GLY A 99 -15.19 15.24 -0.28
CA GLY A 99 -14.38 15.76 0.81
C GLY A 99 -12.86 15.83 0.54
N PHE A 100 -12.43 15.97 -0.70
CA PHE A 100 -11.05 16.28 -1.05
C PHE A 100 -10.31 17.23 -0.06
N ASP A 101 -9.26 16.78 0.63
CA ASP A 101 -8.38 17.65 1.42
C ASP A 101 -6.90 17.31 1.22
N SER A 102 -6.16 18.30 0.71
CA SER A 102 -4.75 18.17 0.35
C SER A 102 -3.79 18.79 1.37
N ARG A 103 -4.27 19.39 2.46
CA ARG A 103 -3.47 20.35 3.27
C ARG A 103 -2.15 19.79 3.79
N LEU A 104 -2.13 18.52 4.20
CA LEU A 104 -0.91 17.86 4.67
C LEU A 104 0.13 17.62 3.54
N TRP A 105 -0.30 17.61 2.27
CA TRP A 105 0.58 17.40 1.12
C TRP A 105 1.73 18.40 1.10
N ASP A 106 1.46 19.70 1.18
CA ASP A 106 2.50 20.70 0.92
C ASP A 106 3.59 20.68 2.01
N THR A 107 3.22 20.43 3.27
CA THR A 107 4.16 20.25 4.38
C THR A 107 5.03 19.01 4.19
N VAL A 108 4.43 17.83 3.93
CA VAL A 108 5.20 16.60 3.70
C VAL A 108 6.04 16.70 2.42
N SER A 109 5.50 17.35 1.40
CA SER A 109 6.14 17.48 0.09
C SER A 109 7.40 18.32 0.16
N GLN A 110 7.41 19.41 0.94
CA GLN A 110 8.58 20.26 1.16
C GLN A 110 9.71 19.52 1.88
N SER A 111 9.39 18.71 2.89
CA SER A 111 10.39 17.93 3.63
C SER A 111 10.98 16.77 2.83
N ILE A 112 10.16 16.00 2.10
CA ILE A 112 10.56 14.67 1.59
C ILE A 112 10.88 14.63 0.09
N HIS A 113 10.33 15.52 -0.74
CA HIS A 113 10.60 15.45 -2.19
C HIS A 113 11.91 16.14 -2.56
N LEU A 114 12.56 15.68 -3.64
CA LEU A 114 13.73 16.36 -4.18
C LEU A 114 13.31 17.65 -4.89
N ASP A 115 13.98 18.76 -4.60
CA ASP A 115 13.86 20.01 -5.34
C ASP A 115 14.58 19.94 -6.70
N ALA A 116 14.59 21.04 -7.47
CA ALA A 116 15.21 21.09 -8.78
C ALA A 116 16.75 20.93 -8.75
N THR A 117 17.41 21.43 -7.70
CA THR A 117 18.85 21.32 -7.45
C THR A 117 19.22 19.89 -7.08
N GLU A 118 18.48 19.32 -6.12
CA GLU A 118 18.69 17.94 -5.66
C GLU A 118 18.45 16.92 -6.78
N LYS A 119 17.48 17.18 -7.67
CA LYS A 119 17.25 16.38 -8.89
C LYS A 119 18.41 16.47 -9.88
N ALA A 120 19.10 17.60 -9.99
CA ALA A 120 20.29 17.71 -10.82
C ALA A 120 21.45 16.89 -10.23
N ILE A 121 21.70 17.03 -8.93
CA ILE A 121 22.73 16.26 -8.19
C ILE A 121 22.48 14.74 -8.32
N LEU A 122 21.22 14.29 -8.24
CA LEU A 122 20.84 12.89 -8.43
C LEU A 122 21.19 12.34 -9.83
N GLN A 123 21.18 13.18 -10.87
CA GLN A 123 21.57 12.78 -12.23
C GLN A 123 23.09 12.62 -12.36
N GLU A 124 23.88 13.46 -11.69
CA GLU A 124 25.35 13.40 -11.70
C GLU A 124 25.90 12.20 -10.94
N ILE A 125 25.33 11.88 -9.77
CA ILE A 125 25.80 10.80 -8.87
C ILE A 125 25.66 9.40 -9.48
N LYS A 126 24.81 9.22 -10.51
CA LYS A 126 24.55 7.93 -11.18
C LYS A 126 24.30 6.78 -10.20
N ILE A 127 23.26 6.92 -9.39
CA ILE A 127 22.82 5.84 -8.48
C ILE A 127 22.47 4.59 -9.31
N ASN A 128 23.30 3.56 -9.19
CA ASN A 128 23.12 2.25 -9.82
C ASN A 128 21.98 1.43 -9.19
N ASP A 129 21.56 1.78 -7.97
CA ASP A 129 20.36 1.23 -7.34
C ASP A 129 19.12 1.72 -8.10
N THR A 130 18.60 0.86 -8.95
CA THR A 130 17.40 1.10 -9.75
C THR A 130 16.11 0.87 -8.98
N PHE A 131 16.16 0.25 -7.79
CA PHE A 131 14.99 -0.32 -7.15
C PHE A 131 14.22 0.64 -6.24
N LEU A 132 14.87 1.68 -5.70
CA LEU A 132 14.21 2.67 -4.82
C LEU A 132 14.24 4.08 -5.42
N ARG A 133 13.37 4.31 -6.41
CA ARG A 133 13.30 5.59 -7.14
C ARG A 133 11.96 6.32 -7.05
N ALA A 134 10.90 5.67 -6.58
CA ALA A 134 9.66 6.38 -6.24
C ALA A 134 9.89 7.28 -5.02
N GLN A 135 9.40 8.52 -5.08
CA GLN A 135 9.26 9.39 -3.89
C GLN A 135 7.84 9.41 -3.34
N THR A 136 6.86 9.02 -4.17
CA THR A 136 5.43 9.07 -3.88
C THR A 136 4.74 7.83 -4.42
N LEU A 137 3.73 7.33 -3.72
CA LEU A 137 2.72 6.40 -4.24
C LEU A 137 1.34 6.79 -3.69
N PHE A 138 0.27 6.35 -4.35
CA PHE A 138 -1.12 6.55 -3.90
C PHE A 138 -1.84 5.22 -3.81
N GLY A 139 -2.52 4.97 -2.69
CA GLY A 139 -3.41 3.82 -2.50
C GLY A 139 -4.86 4.30 -2.51
N ILE A 140 -5.73 3.66 -3.30
CA ILE A 140 -7.11 4.09 -3.54
C ILE A 140 -8.06 3.04 -2.96
N ASP A 141 -8.81 3.42 -1.94
CA ASP A 141 -9.88 2.62 -1.33
C ASP A 141 -11.20 2.95 -2.03
N PHE A 142 -11.75 1.98 -2.74
CA PHE A 142 -13.18 1.97 -3.06
C PHE A 142 -13.99 1.59 -1.81
N VAL A 143 -15.18 2.19 -1.67
CA VAL A 143 -15.96 2.16 -0.42
C VAL A 143 -17.37 1.69 -0.70
N GLY A 144 -17.94 0.85 0.17
CA GLY A 144 -19.21 0.16 -0.10
C GLY A 144 -20.48 1.02 -0.25
N ASP A 145 -20.39 2.36 -0.21
CA ASP A 145 -21.47 3.32 -0.44
C ASP A 145 -21.32 4.13 -1.75
N GLY A 146 -20.22 3.96 -2.51
CA GLY A 146 -19.88 4.78 -3.68
C GLY A 146 -18.82 5.85 -3.43
N ALA A 147 -18.35 6.02 -2.18
CA ALA A 147 -17.23 6.91 -1.85
C ALA A 147 -15.88 6.45 -2.43
N ILE A 148 -14.91 7.36 -2.46
CA ILE A 148 -13.50 7.05 -2.77
C ILE A 148 -12.64 7.66 -1.67
N SER A 149 -11.85 6.82 -1.00
CA SER A 149 -10.76 7.28 -0.15
C SER A 149 -9.40 7.04 -0.81
N VAL A 150 -8.40 7.88 -0.56
CA VAL A 150 -7.04 7.75 -1.07
C VAL A 150 -6.04 8.04 0.05
N LYS A 151 -4.87 7.42 -0.02
CA LYS A 151 -3.75 7.63 0.90
C LYS A 151 -2.52 8.02 0.12
N ALA A 152 -1.79 9.01 0.61
CA ALA A 152 -0.48 9.35 0.10
C ALA A 152 0.59 8.59 0.88
N TYR A 153 1.57 8.06 0.14
CA TYR A 153 2.74 7.36 0.64
C TYR A 153 3.98 8.09 0.15
N VAL A 154 4.98 8.31 1.01
CA VAL A 154 6.21 9.03 0.67
C VAL A 154 7.45 8.33 1.17
N PHE A 155 8.46 8.27 0.30
CA PHE A 155 9.64 7.44 0.46
C PHE A 155 10.88 8.33 0.64
N PRO A 156 11.45 8.41 1.85
CA PRO A 156 12.48 9.39 2.19
C PRO A 156 13.86 9.07 1.61
N TRP A 157 14.10 7.82 1.18
CA TRP A 157 15.42 7.31 0.75
C TRP A 157 16.20 8.26 -0.16
N LEU A 158 15.61 8.76 -1.26
CA LEU A 158 16.33 9.65 -2.18
C LEU A 158 16.71 10.99 -1.51
N LYS A 159 15.86 11.53 -0.65
CA LYS A 159 16.13 12.79 0.09
C LYS A 159 17.21 12.59 1.14
N CYS A 160 17.17 11.49 1.87
CA CYS A 160 18.25 11.07 2.77
C CYS A 160 19.58 10.91 2.01
N LYS A 161 19.54 10.25 0.85
CA LYS A 161 20.73 9.96 0.02
C LYS A 161 21.39 11.20 -0.58
N ILE A 162 20.62 12.25 -0.89
CA ILE A 162 21.15 13.52 -1.43
C ILE A 162 21.52 14.51 -0.31
N SER A 163 20.70 14.64 0.74
CA SER A 163 20.95 15.62 1.81
C SER A 163 21.89 15.13 2.93
N GLY A 164 22.15 13.82 3.01
CA GLY A 164 22.96 13.20 4.07
C GLY A 164 22.21 12.95 5.39
N GLN A 165 20.98 13.45 5.54
CA GLN A 165 20.13 13.17 6.71
C GLN A 165 19.72 11.69 6.78
N SER A 166 19.61 11.15 7.99
CA SER A 166 18.99 9.84 8.23
C SER A 166 17.49 9.85 7.91
N SER A 167 16.90 8.67 7.70
CA SER A 167 15.44 8.53 7.56
C SER A 167 14.72 9.01 8.82
N ARG A 168 15.26 8.69 10.01
CA ARG A 168 14.77 9.16 11.31
C ARG A 168 14.66 10.69 11.39
N GLU A 169 15.75 11.41 11.13
CA GLU A 169 15.77 12.89 11.21
C GLU A 169 14.75 13.52 10.27
N LEU A 170 14.69 13.03 9.02
CA LEU A 170 13.76 13.56 8.02
C LEU A 170 12.29 13.31 8.39
N LEU A 171 12.00 12.15 8.99
CA LEU A 171 10.66 11.80 9.48
C LEU A 171 10.27 12.62 10.71
N ALA A 172 11.17 12.78 11.69
CA ALA A 172 10.95 13.61 12.88
C ALA A 172 10.72 15.08 12.50
N ASN A 173 11.54 15.64 11.60
CA ASN A 173 11.37 16.99 11.05
C ASN A 173 10.03 17.14 10.32
N THR A 174 9.58 16.10 9.60
CA THR A 174 8.27 16.09 8.92
C THR A 174 7.11 16.10 9.92
N VAL A 175 7.15 15.26 10.97
CA VAL A 175 6.13 15.23 12.02
C VAL A 175 6.10 16.56 12.80
N GLN A 176 7.25 17.15 13.12
CA GLN A 176 7.31 18.48 13.74
C GLN A 176 6.68 19.57 12.86
N GLY A 177 6.91 19.53 11.54
CA GLY A 177 6.27 20.44 10.59
C GLY A 177 4.74 20.27 10.51
N LEU A 178 4.25 19.04 10.71
CA LEU A 178 2.82 18.71 10.70
C LEU A 178 2.09 19.06 12.00
N GLN A 179 2.79 19.25 13.13
CA GLN A 179 2.21 19.36 14.48
C GLN A 179 1.03 20.35 14.61
N ARG A 180 1.07 21.47 13.89
CA ARG A 180 -0.01 22.50 13.90
C ARG A 180 -1.28 22.09 13.14
N GLN A 181 -1.24 21.01 12.39
CA GLN A 181 -2.33 20.47 11.57
C GLN A 181 -2.80 19.11 12.12
N VAL A 182 -1.85 18.26 12.50
CA VAL A 182 -2.07 17.01 13.24
C VAL A 182 -0.96 16.88 14.27
N ASP A 183 -1.30 16.90 15.56
CA ASP A 183 -0.32 16.60 16.61
C ASP A 183 -0.38 15.10 16.92
N CYS A 184 0.70 14.40 16.59
CA CYS A 184 0.95 13.01 16.97
C CYS A 184 2.31 12.88 17.68
N SER A 185 2.83 13.95 18.27
CA SER A 185 4.21 14.03 18.77
C SER A 185 4.52 13.01 19.87
N GLU A 186 3.61 12.80 20.82
CA GLU A 186 3.73 11.77 21.87
C GLU A 186 3.74 10.34 21.28
N VAL A 187 2.78 10.05 20.40
CA VAL A 187 2.65 8.75 19.70
C VAL A 187 3.89 8.46 18.84
N PHE A 188 4.38 9.47 18.12
CA PHE A 188 5.61 9.37 17.32
C PHE A 188 6.83 9.17 18.21
N SER A 189 6.92 9.84 19.37
CA SER A 189 8.04 9.66 20.30
C SER A 189 8.11 8.23 20.85
N MET A 190 6.97 7.58 21.13
CA MET A 190 6.93 6.17 21.54
C MET A 190 7.53 5.26 20.45
N VAL A 191 7.06 5.42 19.21
CA VAL A 191 7.53 4.62 18.07
C VAL A 191 9.00 4.92 17.72
N ASP A 192 9.42 6.18 17.77
CA ASP A 192 10.81 6.60 17.53
C ASP A 192 11.78 5.99 18.56
N CYS A 193 11.40 5.93 19.84
CA CYS A 193 12.17 5.24 20.88
C CYS A 193 12.34 3.75 20.54
N TYR A 194 11.24 3.02 20.31
CA TYR A 194 11.29 1.60 19.96
C TYR A 194 12.13 1.33 18.69
N LEU A 195 11.99 2.16 17.65
CA LEU A 195 12.74 2.00 16.40
C LEU A 195 14.22 2.34 16.53
N GLN A 196 14.62 3.22 17.47
CA GLN A 196 16.02 3.44 17.84
C GLN A 196 16.59 2.27 18.64
N GLU A 197 15.91 1.86 19.72
CA GLU A 197 16.37 0.80 20.63
C GLU A 197 16.58 -0.53 19.91
N THR A 198 15.73 -0.83 18.93
CA THR A 198 15.83 -2.04 18.09
C THR A 198 16.66 -1.86 16.81
N ASN A 199 17.24 -0.67 16.57
CA ASN A 199 17.93 -0.29 15.33
C ASN A 199 17.12 -0.64 14.05
N SER A 200 15.82 -0.34 14.09
CA SER A 200 14.84 -0.71 13.06
C SER A 200 14.65 0.36 11.97
N TYR A 201 15.24 1.55 12.12
CA TYR A 201 15.30 2.56 11.06
C TYR A 201 16.23 2.09 9.93
N ASN A 202 15.70 2.02 8.70
CA ASN A 202 16.45 1.63 7.51
C ASN A 202 15.99 2.39 6.26
N LEU A 203 16.53 2.02 5.10
CA LEU A 203 16.23 2.62 3.80
C LEU A 203 14.82 2.28 3.26
N TYR A 204 14.14 1.31 3.88
CA TYR A 204 12.74 0.98 3.63
C TYR A 204 11.78 1.58 4.68
N THR A 205 12.26 2.42 5.61
CA THR A 205 11.38 3.17 6.50
C THR A 205 10.70 4.30 5.71
N PHE A 206 9.37 4.28 5.62
CA PHE A 206 8.58 5.25 4.85
C PHE A 206 7.31 5.69 5.60
N PHE A 207 6.68 6.76 5.14
CA PHE A 207 5.54 7.38 5.80
C PHE A 207 4.32 7.38 4.89
N SER A 208 3.13 7.28 5.49
CA SER A 208 1.87 7.48 4.78
C SER A 208 0.86 8.21 5.66
N TRP A 209 -0.14 8.82 5.00
CA TRP A 209 -1.31 9.36 5.66
C TRP A 209 -2.53 9.06 4.81
N ASP A 210 -3.68 8.80 5.45
CA ASP A 210 -4.94 9.19 4.77
C ASP A 210 -4.89 10.71 4.70
N CYS A 211 -5.38 11.35 3.66
CA CYS A 211 -5.25 12.80 3.56
C CYS A 211 -6.37 13.42 4.40
N ILE A 212 -7.55 13.66 3.85
CA ILE A 212 -8.75 14.13 4.55
C ILE A 212 -8.50 15.36 5.44
N LYS A 213 -9.54 15.79 6.17
CA LYS A 213 -9.40 16.91 7.11
C LYS A 213 -8.31 16.55 8.15
N PRO A 214 -7.26 17.38 8.36
CA PRO A 214 -6.10 17.03 9.17
C PRO A 214 -6.38 16.38 10.54
N SER A 215 -7.34 16.91 11.32
CA SER A 215 -7.69 16.35 12.63
C SER A 215 -8.24 14.92 12.61
N ASP A 216 -8.58 14.42 11.41
CA ASP A 216 -9.25 13.14 11.18
C ASP A 216 -8.28 12.16 10.49
N SER A 217 -7.15 12.67 9.96
CA SER A 217 -6.11 11.96 9.22
C SER A 217 -5.30 11.00 10.10
N ARG A 218 -5.19 9.72 9.71
CA ARG A 218 -4.30 8.77 10.39
C ARG A 218 -2.95 8.70 9.68
N LEU A 219 -1.94 9.27 10.34
CA LEU A 219 -0.53 9.18 9.98
C LEU A 219 -0.01 7.77 10.32
N LYS A 220 0.84 7.21 9.46
CA LYS A 220 1.31 5.82 9.53
C LYS A 220 2.79 5.76 9.21
N LEU A 221 3.58 5.21 10.13
CA LEU A 221 5.00 4.94 9.92
C LEU A 221 5.18 3.47 9.56
N TYR A 222 5.90 3.20 8.47
CA TYR A 222 6.19 1.86 7.99
C TYR A 222 7.69 1.57 8.17
N MET A 223 8.00 0.34 8.56
CA MET A 223 9.37 -0.20 8.63
C MET A 223 9.40 -1.59 8.00
N CYS A 224 10.60 -2.05 7.61
CA CYS A 224 10.83 -3.40 7.11
C CYS A 224 11.80 -4.14 8.03
N SER A 225 11.63 -5.45 8.19
CA SER A 225 12.55 -6.31 8.94
C SER A 225 12.83 -7.60 8.16
N ALA A 226 14.10 -7.97 8.02
CA ALA A 226 14.53 -9.23 7.43
C ALA A 226 14.12 -10.47 8.26
N SER A 227 13.82 -10.29 9.55
CA SER A 227 13.46 -11.39 10.45
C SER A 227 11.97 -11.67 10.43
N MET A 228 11.59 -12.78 9.80
CA MET A 228 10.24 -13.38 9.85
C MET A 228 10.04 -14.31 11.05
N MET A 229 10.88 -14.21 12.09
CA MET A 229 10.69 -14.99 13.31
C MET A 229 9.46 -14.51 14.09
N ARG A 230 8.63 -15.45 14.59
CA ARG A 230 7.47 -15.15 15.44
C ARG A 230 7.80 -14.17 16.57
N ALA A 231 8.93 -14.35 17.25
CA ALA A 231 9.36 -13.46 18.33
C ALA A 231 9.58 -12.00 17.87
N LYS A 232 10.04 -11.77 16.62
CA LYS A 232 10.15 -10.40 16.07
C LYS A 232 8.79 -9.82 15.67
N LEU A 233 7.84 -10.66 15.25
CA LEU A 233 6.46 -10.23 15.03
C LEU A 233 5.77 -9.83 16.35
N GLU A 234 5.98 -10.60 17.43
CA GLU A 234 5.43 -10.30 18.77
C GLU A 234 6.09 -9.05 19.41
N ASP A 235 7.41 -8.89 19.24
CA ASP A 235 8.16 -7.68 19.60
C ASP A 235 7.65 -6.44 18.85
N ALA A 236 7.53 -6.51 17.51
CA ALA A 236 7.01 -5.41 16.71
C ALA A 236 5.53 -5.11 16.99
N TRP A 237 4.71 -6.14 17.20
CA TRP A 237 3.29 -5.98 17.52
C TRP A 237 3.08 -5.18 18.81
N SER A 238 3.91 -5.44 19.82
CA SER A 238 3.83 -4.83 21.16
C SER A 238 4.72 -3.59 21.35
N LEU A 239 5.45 -3.17 20.31
CA LEU A 239 6.54 -2.17 20.39
C LEU A 239 7.50 -2.45 21.56
N GLY A 240 8.01 -3.67 21.67
CA GLY A 240 8.91 -4.08 22.75
C GLY A 240 8.22 -4.12 24.12
N SER A 241 6.95 -4.56 24.17
CA SER A 241 6.07 -4.52 25.35
C SER A 241 5.69 -3.13 25.87
N GLN A 242 5.89 -2.05 25.08
CA GLN A 242 5.37 -0.72 25.42
C GLN A 242 3.84 -0.64 25.29
N LEU A 243 3.23 -1.46 24.41
CA LEU A 243 1.79 -1.58 24.26
C LEU A 243 1.23 -2.63 25.24
N LEU A 244 0.57 -2.17 26.30
CA LEU A 244 0.06 -3.00 27.40
C LEU A 244 -1.44 -3.30 27.26
N GLY A 245 -1.77 -4.42 26.61
CA GLY A 245 -3.13 -4.96 26.54
C GLY A 245 -3.59 -5.32 25.12
N PRO A 246 -4.85 -5.75 24.92
CA PRO A 246 -5.46 -5.76 23.60
C PRO A 246 -5.55 -4.32 23.06
N PRO A 247 -5.46 -4.09 21.74
CA PRO A 247 -5.55 -2.75 21.17
C PRO A 247 -6.99 -2.22 21.24
N VAL A 248 -7.28 -1.51 22.33
CA VAL A 248 -8.57 -0.87 22.59
C VAL A 248 -8.70 0.36 21.69
N MET A 249 -9.49 0.24 20.62
CA MET A 249 -9.91 1.40 19.83
C MET A 249 -10.87 2.28 20.64
N ARG A 250 -10.34 3.18 21.47
CA ARG A 250 -11.06 4.38 21.91
C ARG A 250 -10.63 5.56 21.05
N SER A 251 -11.54 6.51 20.82
CA SER A 251 -11.23 7.78 20.15
C SER A 251 -10.31 8.71 20.98
N GLU A 252 -9.80 8.21 22.11
CA GLU A 252 -9.03 8.92 23.14
C GLU A 252 -7.86 8.06 23.66
N ASP A 253 -7.56 6.92 23.04
CA ASP A 253 -6.38 6.11 23.41
C ASP A 253 -5.15 6.64 22.65
N PRO A 254 -4.08 7.08 23.33
CA PRO A 254 -2.88 7.61 22.67
C PRO A 254 -1.97 6.51 22.09
N SER A 255 -2.32 5.23 22.26
CA SER A 255 -1.50 4.10 21.81
C SER A 255 -1.50 3.95 20.27
N PRO A 256 -0.33 3.79 19.63
CA PRO A 256 -0.27 3.47 18.20
C PRO A 256 -0.82 2.07 17.89
N LEU A 257 -1.48 1.91 16.74
CA LEU A 257 -1.93 0.62 16.23
C LEU A 257 -0.89 -0.03 15.29
N THR A 258 -0.41 -1.21 15.66
CA THR A 258 0.48 -2.00 14.79
C THR A 258 -0.31 -2.73 13.70
N LYS A 259 0.14 -2.64 12.44
CA LYS A 259 -0.30 -3.49 11.32
C LYS A 259 0.90 -4.25 10.75
N ILE A 260 0.83 -5.58 10.73
CA ILE A 260 1.87 -6.45 10.19
C ILE A 260 1.61 -6.76 8.73
N TYR A 261 2.67 -6.84 7.92
CA TYR A 261 2.67 -7.31 6.54
C TYR A 261 3.62 -8.50 6.42
N LEU A 262 3.12 -9.61 5.90
CA LEU A 262 3.87 -10.83 5.61
C LEU A 262 4.13 -10.91 4.09
N PRO A 263 5.40 -10.96 3.64
CA PRO A 263 5.71 -11.24 2.25
C PRO A 263 5.38 -12.71 1.96
N VAL A 264 4.55 -12.94 0.93
CA VAL A 264 4.22 -14.30 0.46
C VAL A 264 4.61 -14.53 -1.00
N HIS A 265 4.97 -13.49 -1.74
CA HIS A 265 5.56 -13.63 -3.07
C HIS A 265 6.82 -14.52 -3.05
N GLY A 266 6.85 -15.54 -3.90
CA GLY A 266 7.87 -16.58 -3.97
C GLY A 266 7.44 -17.91 -3.32
N GLU A 267 6.36 -17.91 -2.52
CA GLU A 267 5.68 -19.12 -2.05
C GLU A 267 4.54 -19.51 -3.00
N ASN A 268 4.20 -20.80 -3.05
CA ASN A 268 3.19 -21.31 -3.98
C ASN A 268 1.78 -20.74 -3.70
N ASP A 269 1.11 -20.24 -4.75
CA ASP A 269 -0.19 -19.55 -4.63
C ASP A 269 -1.32 -20.46 -4.10
N LEU A 270 -1.39 -21.75 -4.48
CA LEU A 270 -2.40 -22.66 -3.91
C LEU A 270 -2.16 -22.89 -2.41
N LYS A 271 -0.91 -23.09 -1.98
CA LYS A 271 -0.53 -23.20 -0.56
C LYS A 271 -0.92 -21.95 0.22
N ILE A 272 -0.63 -20.76 -0.33
CA ILE A 272 -1.03 -19.47 0.26
C ILE A 272 -2.56 -19.39 0.36
N ALA A 273 -3.28 -19.64 -0.74
CA ALA A 273 -4.73 -19.52 -0.80
C ALA A 273 -5.45 -20.51 0.14
N THR A 274 -4.93 -21.73 0.29
CA THR A 274 -5.43 -22.74 1.24
C THR A 274 -5.23 -22.29 2.68
N GLY A 275 -4.04 -21.76 3.01
CA GLY A 275 -3.77 -21.20 4.34
C GLY A 275 -4.66 -20.01 4.69
N VAL A 276 -4.90 -19.11 3.73
CA VAL A 276 -5.84 -17.99 3.87
C VAL A 276 -7.27 -18.49 4.06
N ALA A 277 -7.73 -19.45 3.24
CA ALA A 277 -9.07 -20.00 3.32
C ALA A 277 -9.36 -20.60 4.69
N HIS A 278 -8.46 -21.46 5.19
CA HIS A 278 -8.57 -22.05 6.53
C HIS A 278 -8.59 -20.98 7.62
N PHE A 279 -7.68 -19.99 7.57
CA PHE A 279 -7.63 -18.91 8.55
C PHE A 279 -8.91 -18.05 8.53
N MET A 280 -9.50 -17.80 7.35
CA MET A 280 -10.81 -17.15 7.23
C MET A 280 -11.92 -17.97 7.89
N GLU A 281 -11.91 -19.29 7.77
CA GLU A 281 -12.87 -20.14 8.51
C GLU A 281 -12.64 -20.09 10.03
N GLU A 282 -11.38 -20.15 10.50
CA GLU A 282 -11.02 -20.09 11.93
C GLU A 282 -11.47 -18.78 12.60
N ILE A 283 -11.32 -17.63 11.93
CA ILE A 283 -11.79 -16.34 12.46
C ILE A 283 -13.31 -16.11 12.30
N GLY A 284 -14.05 -17.09 11.77
CA GLY A 284 -15.51 -17.04 11.63
C GLY A 284 -16.02 -16.48 10.30
N MET A 285 -15.15 -16.11 9.35
CA MET A 285 -15.52 -15.74 7.97
C MET A 285 -15.78 -16.99 7.10
N VAL A 286 -16.52 -17.97 7.64
CA VAL A 286 -16.63 -19.34 7.14
C VAL A 286 -17.07 -19.43 5.67
N ASN A 287 -18.05 -18.61 5.27
CA ASN A 287 -18.52 -18.60 3.88
C ASN A 287 -17.46 -18.02 2.91
N THR A 288 -16.67 -17.05 3.35
CA THR A 288 -15.58 -16.47 2.55
C THR A 288 -14.43 -17.45 2.39
N GLY A 289 -14.02 -18.13 3.47
CA GLY A 289 -12.97 -19.15 3.42
C GLY A 289 -13.30 -20.27 2.44
N LYS A 290 -14.51 -20.84 2.55
CA LYS A 290 -14.98 -21.94 1.69
C LYS A 290 -15.03 -21.62 0.19
N THR A 291 -15.20 -20.35 -0.18
CA THR A 291 -15.23 -19.92 -1.58
C THR A 291 -13.94 -19.21 -2.02
N TYR A 292 -12.93 -19.11 -1.15
CA TYR A 292 -11.74 -18.28 -1.40
C TYR A 292 -10.92 -18.80 -2.59
N LEU A 293 -10.65 -20.12 -2.66
CA LEU A 293 -9.87 -20.71 -3.75
C LEU A 293 -10.53 -20.48 -5.12
N ASP A 294 -11.83 -20.80 -5.23
CA ASP A 294 -12.63 -20.54 -6.44
C ASP A 294 -12.56 -19.05 -6.83
N THR A 295 -12.70 -18.16 -5.84
CA THR A 295 -12.65 -16.70 -6.03
C THR A 295 -11.30 -16.26 -6.61
N ILE A 296 -10.17 -16.68 -6.04
CA ILE A 296 -8.83 -16.34 -6.56
C ILE A 296 -8.60 -16.97 -7.94
N GLN A 297 -9.07 -18.20 -8.17
CA GLN A 297 -9.00 -18.84 -9.47
C GLN A 297 -9.80 -18.05 -10.54
N THR A 298 -10.91 -17.39 -10.17
CA THR A 298 -11.61 -16.49 -11.10
C THR A 298 -10.75 -15.31 -11.53
N TYR A 299 -9.95 -14.71 -10.63
CA TYR A 299 -9.12 -13.54 -10.93
C TYR A 299 -8.13 -13.87 -12.06
N PHE A 300 -7.53 -15.06 -11.96
CA PHE A 300 -6.41 -15.55 -12.79
C PHE A 300 -6.79 -16.81 -13.61
N PRO A 301 -7.81 -16.76 -14.48
CA PRO A 301 -8.45 -17.97 -15.05
C PRO A 301 -7.63 -18.68 -16.13
N GLY A 302 -6.46 -18.14 -16.48
CA GLY A 302 -5.48 -18.76 -17.37
C GLY A 302 -4.22 -19.25 -16.66
N TYR A 303 -4.23 -19.27 -15.32
CA TYR A 303 -3.13 -19.73 -14.47
C TYR A 303 -3.60 -20.88 -13.57
N ASP A 304 -2.72 -21.85 -13.39
CA ASP A 304 -2.86 -22.94 -12.43
C ASP A 304 -2.17 -22.53 -11.12
N LEU A 305 -2.91 -22.50 -10.01
CA LEU A 305 -2.40 -22.09 -8.69
C LEU A 305 -1.40 -23.10 -8.11
N GLU A 306 -1.33 -24.34 -8.60
CA GLU A 306 -0.25 -25.28 -8.25
C GLU A 306 1.09 -24.88 -8.90
N GLN A 307 1.06 -24.09 -9.98
CA GLN A 307 2.22 -23.77 -10.81
C GLN A 307 2.63 -22.29 -10.77
N THR A 308 2.02 -21.48 -9.88
CA THR A 308 2.41 -20.09 -9.64
C THR A 308 2.89 -19.83 -8.21
N ASP A 309 3.72 -18.80 -8.10
CA ASP A 309 4.52 -18.40 -6.94
C ASP A 309 4.45 -16.88 -6.68
N ARG A 310 3.44 -16.20 -7.23
CA ARG A 310 3.52 -14.73 -7.47
C ARG A 310 2.20 -13.99 -7.51
N LEU A 311 1.05 -14.68 -7.57
CA LEU A 311 -0.27 -14.05 -7.75
C LEU A 311 -0.74 -13.36 -6.47
N THR A 312 -0.27 -13.83 -5.30
CA THR A 312 -0.38 -13.14 -4.01
C THR A 312 0.96 -12.50 -3.66
N SER A 313 1.00 -11.21 -3.33
CA SER A 313 2.23 -10.50 -2.99
C SER A 313 2.44 -10.38 -1.48
N TRP A 314 1.44 -9.86 -0.77
CA TRP A 314 1.46 -9.59 0.66
C TRP A 314 0.14 -10.01 1.32
N ILE A 315 0.24 -10.54 2.53
CA ILE A 315 -0.90 -10.68 3.45
C ILE A 315 -0.63 -9.77 4.64
N SER A 316 -1.62 -8.97 5.07
CA SER A 316 -1.42 -8.03 6.16
C SER A 316 -2.62 -7.97 7.10
N PHE A 317 -2.36 -7.78 8.38
CA PHE A 317 -3.40 -7.85 9.41
C PHE A 317 -3.22 -6.80 10.51
N VAL A 318 -4.35 -6.24 10.95
CA VAL A 318 -4.50 -5.42 12.15
C VAL A 318 -5.74 -5.90 12.89
N PHE A 319 -5.71 -5.85 14.22
CA PHE A 319 -6.84 -6.20 15.07
C PHE A 319 -7.27 -4.97 15.87
N THR A 320 -8.58 -4.79 16.05
CA THR A 320 -9.13 -3.86 17.03
C THR A 320 -10.35 -4.48 17.68
N GLU A 321 -10.65 -4.11 18.93
CA GLU A 321 -11.85 -4.61 19.62
C GLU A 321 -13.17 -4.24 18.91
N ILE A 322 -13.19 -3.19 18.08
CA ILE A 322 -14.38 -2.74 17.35
C ILE A 322 -14.60 -3.50 16.04
N THR A 323 -13.53 -3.71 15.25
CA THR A 323 -13.61 -4.33 13.91
C THR A 323 -13.41 -5.85 13.93
N GLY A 324 -12.96 -6.40 15.06
CA GLY A 324 -12.28 -7.68 15.06
C GLY A 324 -11.01 -7.62 14.21
N LEU A 325 -10.65 -8.74 13.60
CA LEU A 325 -9.55 -8.80 12.65
C LEU A 325 -9.90 -8.13 11.31
N TYR A 326 -8.97 -7.31 10.81
CA TYR A 326 -8.97 -6.70 9.48
C TYR A 326 -7.78 -7.26 8.70
N LEU A 327 -8.07 -8.00 7.63
CA LEU A 327 -7.11 -8.75 6.81
C LEU A 327 -7.07 -8.17 5.38
N SER A 328 -5.96 -7.55 4.98
CA SER A 328 -5.76 -7.12 3.58
C SER A 328 -4.86 -8.11 2.84
N ILE A 329 -5.28 -8.53 1.64
CA ILE A 329 -4.51 -9.42 0.77
C ILE A 329 -4.23 -8.69 -0.53
N HIS A 330 -2.95 -8.65 -0.93
CA HIS A 330 -2.44 -7.92 -2.09
C HIS A 330 -2.13 -8.91 -3.23
N TYR A 331 -2.45 -8.53 -4.47
CA TYR A 331 -2.39 -9.43 -5.62
C TYR A 331 -1.59 -8.86 -6.79
N HIS A 332 -0.96 -9.75 -7.56
CA HIS A 332 -0.36 -9.37 -8.84
C HIS A 332 -1.44 -8.88 -9.82
N SER A 333 -1.36 -7.61 -10.21
CA SER A 333 -2.52 -6.88 -10.72
C SER A 333 -2.57 -6.73 -12.25
N SER A 334 -1.85 -7.59 -12.96
CA SER A 334 -1.75 -7.62 -14.41
C SER A 334 -1.90 -9.06 -14.91
N THR A 335 -2.43 -9.24 -16.12
CA THR A 335 -2.42 -10.54 -16.82
C THR A 335 -1.08 -10.84 -17.50
N ASP A 336 -0.15 -9.88 -17.51
CA ASP A 336 1.23 -10.05 -17.99
C ASP A 336 2.26 -9.75 -16.88
N ASN A 337 3.37 -10.49 -16.86
CA ASN A 337 4.55 -10.19 -16.04
C ASN A 337 5.77 -9.85 -16.92
N PRO A 338 5.98 -8.58 -17.29
CA PRO A 338 7.05 -8.20 -18.22
C PRO A 338 8.46 -8.27 -17.60
N TRP A 339 8.58 -8.31 -16.26
CA TRP A 339 9.86 -8.27 -15.53
C TRP A 339 10.24 -9.61 -14.88
N ALA A 340 9.67 -10.72 -15.37
CA ALA A 340 9.79 -12.05 -14.77
C ALA A 340 11.22 -12.62 -14.76
N ALA A 341 12.13 -12.09 -15.60
CA ALA A 341 13.54 -12.47 -15.60
C ALA A 341 14.34 -11.72 -14.53
N GLU A 342 14.03 -10.44 -14.33
CA GLU A 342 14.64 -9.54 -13.35
C GLU A 342 14.11 -9.82 -11.93
N GLU A 343 12.84 -10.18 -11.80
CA GLU A 343 12.19 -10.64 -10.56
C GLU A 343 12.91 -11.83 -9.93
N LYS A 344 13.38 -12.78 -10.75
CA LYS A 344 14.16 -13.96 -10.32
C LYS A 344 15.64 -13.66 -10.00
N GLN A 345 16.09 -12.43 -10.22
CA GLN A 345 17.45 -11.96 -9.90
C GLN A 345 17.47 -11.06 -8.66
N GLN A 346 16.31 -10.80 -8.03
CA GLN A 346 16.26 -10.02 -6.80
C GLN A 346 16.68 -10.87 -5.59
N PRO A 347 17.50 -10.34 -4.67
CA PRO A 347 17.72 -10.98 -3.38
C PRO A 347 16.38 -11.13 -2.64
N SER A 348 16.28 -12.15 -1.80
CA SER A 348 15.11 -12.32 -0.93
C SER A 348 15.04 -11.20 0.13
N LEU A 349 13.85 -10.96 0.67
CA LEU A 349 13.65 -9.99 1.77
C LEU A 349 14.36 -10.37 3.08
N GLY A 350 14.98 -11.56 3.17
CA GLY A 350 15.86 -11.98 4.27
C GLY A 350 17.36 -11.78 3.99
N GLU A 351 17.73 -11.26 2.81
CA GLU A 351 19.11 -10.98 2.39
C GLU A 351 19.39 -9.46 2.25
N LEU A 352 18.47 -8.63 2.79
CA LEU A 352 18.45 -7.16 2.72
C LEU A 352 18.30 -6.52 4.11
#